data_AF-A0A7Y6AJV6-F1
#
_entry.id   AF-A0A7Y6AJV6-F1
#
_cell.length_a   1.000
_cell.length_b   1.000
_cell.length_c   1.000
_cell.angle_alpha   90.00
_cell.angle_beta   90.00
_cell.angle_gamma   90.00
#
_symmetry.space_group_name_H-M   'P 1'
#
loop_
_entity.id
_entity.type
_entity.pdbx_description
1 polymer ?
#
loop_
_entity_poly.entity_id
_entity_poly.type
_entity_poly.pdbx_seq_one_letter_code
_entity_poly.pdbx_strand_id
1 'polypeptide(L)'
;MPDDAARARRRTGTGIALALTLVLGAVLVTGPPEDDDRPPGDACRPRTVASWTTDDALTAEFARYGDDAGRTDDWTGGDGTHSVRLPDGRLLWLFSDTYLGGVHRPPNPVGESYAWRDTGAPLVRNSAVLMRDGRLEATLPAPLFPDPAPDQWRWPVAARVEPRSPGSSERVVRVLLWVRTAGRSPWIYGVPTATEVATLSLPDLRTESIVGVHDQRQVADPSRRVLFGTTLVEEDGWTYVFG
;
A
#
# COMPACT_ATOMS: atom_id res chain seq x y z
N MET A 1 -30.63 -20.39 -82.83
CA MET A 1 -31.20 -19.87 -81.57
C MET A 1 -31.45 -21.05 -80.66
N PRO A 2 -31.24 -20.92 -79.34
CA PRO A 2 -30.38 -21.89 -78.62
C PRO A 2 -31.10 -22.53 -77.40
N ASP A 3 -30.49 -23.21 -76.41
CA ASP A 3 -29.07 -23.21 -75.97
C ASP A 3 -28.59 -24.50 -75.25
N ASP A 4 -27.30 -24.47 -74.88
CA ASP A 4 -26.48 -25.40 -74.10
C ASP A 4 -27.08 -26.03 -72.82
N ALA A 5 -26.54 -27.21 -72.45
CA ALA A 5 -26.06 -27.47 -71.08
C ALA A 5 -25.11 -28.70 -70.99
N ALA A 6 -23.80 -28.46 -71.08
CA ALA A 6 -22.78 -29.51 -70.90
C ALA A 6 -22.51 -29.84 -69.41
N ARG A 7 -22.19 -31.09 -69.11
CA ARG A 7 -21.76 -31.54 -67.76
C ARG A 7 -20.42 -30.92 -67.36
N ALA A 8 -20.34 -30.29 -66.20
CA ALA A 8 -19.05 -30.06 -65.53
C ALA A 8 -19.10 -30.10 -63.98
N ARG A 9 -18.34 -31.04 -63.42
CA ARG A 9 -17.63 -31.02 -62.12
C ARG A 9 -18.42 -30.80 -60.81
N ARG A 10 -18.64 -31.95 -60.15
CA ARG A 10 -18.46 -32.13 -58.69
C ARG A 10 -17.27 -31.30 -58.15
N ARG A 11 -17.50 -30.40 -57.18
CA ARG A 11 -16.44 -29.84 -56.31
C ARG A 11 -16.98 -29.06 -55.09
N THR A 12 -17.89 -29.66 -54.32
CA THR A 12 -18.48 -29.04 -53.11
C THR A 12 -18.35 -29.84 -51.81
N GLY A 13 -17.93 -31.11 -51.85
CA GLY A 13 -17.83 -31.95 -50.64
C GLY A 13 -16.60 -31.67 -49.75
N THR A 14 -15.45 -31.34 -50.34
CA THR A 14 -14.17 -31.30 -49.60
C THR A 14 -14.00 -30.06 -48.73
N GLY A 15 -14.52 -28.91 -49.16
CA GLY A 15 -14.40 -27.65 -48.41
C GLY A 15 -15.23 -27.63 -47.12
N ILE A 16 -16.43 -28.22 -47.15
CA ILE A 16 -17.33 -28.29 -45.99
C ILE A 16 -16.75 -29.23 -44.93
N ALA A 17 -16.20 -30.38 -45.34
CA ALA A 17 -15.55 -31.32 -44.41
C ALA A 17 -14.32 -30.70 -43.71
N LEU A 18 -13.49 -29.94 -44.45
CA LEU A 18 -12.30 -29.28 -43.88
C LEU A 18 -12.66 -28.10 -42.96
N ALA A 19 -13.74 -27.37 -43.27
CA ALA A 19 -14.25 -26.31 -42.41
C ALA A 19 -14.82 -26.87 -41.10
N LEU A 20 -15.56 -27.98 -41.16
CA LEU A 20 -16.11 -28.65 -39.97
C LEU A 20 -15.01 -29.21 -39.05
N THR A 21 -13.93 -29.80 -39.58
CA THR A 21 -12.82 -30.26 -38.74
C THR A 21 -12.01 -29.11 -38.13
N LEU A 22 -11.85 -27.98 -38.83
CA LEU A 22 -11.25 -26.78 -38.26
C LEU A 22 -12.13 -26.13 -37.17
N VAL A 23 -13.46 -26.13 -37.33
CA VAL A 23 -14.38 -25.61 -36.30
C VAL A 23 -14.44 -26.54 -35.08
N LEU A 24 -14.52 -27.87 -35.25
CA LEU A 24 -14.42 -28.79 -34.11
C LEU A 24 -13.05 -28.71 -33.43
N GLY A 25 -11.96 -28.59 -34.19
CA GLY A 25 -10.61 -28.41 -33.66
C GLY A 25 -10.46 -27.11 -32.86
N ALA A 26 -11.05 -26.01 -33.34
CA ALA A 26 -11.09 -24.75 -32.58
C ALA A 26 -11.88 -24.90 -31.28
N VAL A 27 -13.06 -25.52 -31.31
CA VAL A 27 -13.89 -25.76 -30.11
C VAL A 27 -13.18 -26.66 -29.08
N LEU A 28 -12.37 -27.63 -29.53
CA LEU A 28 -11.55 -28.48 -28.66
C LEU A 28 -10.32 -27.76 -28.07
N VAL A 29 -9.85 -26.67 -28.69
CA VAL A 29 -8.74 -25.84 -28.17
C VAL A 29 -9.24 -24.65 -27.35
N THR A 30 -10.51 -24.25 -27.49
CA THR A 30 -11.18 -23.21 -26.70
C THR A 30 -12.19 -23.78 -25.71
N GLY A 31 -11.91 -24.96 -25.14
CA GLY A 31 -12.65 -25.40 -23.95
C GLY A 31 -12.50 -24.35 -22.83
N PRO A 32 -13.51 -24.17 -21.96
CA PRO A 32 -13.26 -23.51 -20.68
C PRO A 32 -12.09 -24.25 -20.00
N PRO A 33 -11.24 -23.57 -19.20
CA PRO A 33 -10.18 -24.25 -18.47
C PRO A 33 -10.80 -25.43 -17.72
N GLU A 34 -10.19 -26.60 -17.85
CA GLU A 34 -10.63 -27.81 -17.15
C GLU A 34 -10.80 -27.44 -15.67
N ASP A 35 -12.01 -27.65 -15.14
CA ASP A 35 -12.27 -27.42 -13.71
C ASP A 35 -11.23 -28.25 -12.96
N ASP A 36 -10.35 -27.56 -12.24
CA ASP A 36 -9.26 -28.12 -11.47
C ASP A 36 -9.84 -29.27 -10.61
N ASP A 37 -9.35 -30.50 -10.79
CA ASP A 37 -9.83 -31.75 -10.14
C ASP A 37 -9.57 -31.77 -8.61
N ARG A 38 -9.43 -30.57 -8.03
CA ARG A 38 -9.39 -30.27 -6.61
C ARG A 38 -10.70 -30.70 -5.96
N PRO A 39 -10.64 -31.44 -4.83
CA PRO A 39 -11.86 -31.75 -4.09
C PRO A 39 -12.61 -30.47 -3.70
N PRO A 40 -13.96 -30.44 -3.74
CA PRO A 40 -14.77 -29.23 -3.55
C PRO A 40 -14.82 -28.68 -2.11
N GLY A 41 -13.76 -28.88 -1.32
CA GLY A 41 -13.58 -28.38 0.05
C GLY A 41 -12.93 -27.00 0.14
N ASP A 42 -11.96 -26.69 -0.72
CA ASP A 42 -11.01 -25.59 -0.52
C ASP A 42 -11.22 -24.36 -1.44
N ALA A 43 -12.45 -24.13 -1.89
CA ALA A 43 -12.80 -22.85 -2.49
C ALA A 43 -12.69 -21.75 -1.44
N CYS A 44 -11.81 -20.75 -1.65
CA CYS A 44 -11.65 -19.59 -0.78
C CYS A 44 -12.97 -18.83 -0.59
N ARG A 45 -13.72 -19.18 0.45
CA ARG A 45 -14.99 -18.52 0.76
C ARG A 45 -14.72 -17.08 1.20
N PRO A 46 -15.39 -16.08 0.60
CA PRO A 46 -15.23 -14.69 1.01
C PRO A 46 -15.63 -14.54 2.48
N ARG A 47 -14.74 -13.94 3.28
CA ARG A 47 -15.04 -13.56 4.66
C ARG A 47 -16.11 -12.46 4.64
N THR A 48 -17.13 -12.58 5.47
CA THR A 48 -18.08 -11.50 5.76
C THR A 48 -17.75 -10.86 7.10
N VAL A 49 -17.92 -9.53 7.20
CA VAL A 49 -17.79 -8.81 8.46
C VAL A 49 -19.00 -9.15 9.34
N ALA A 50 -18.77 -9.86 10.45
CA ALA A 50 -19.83 -10.28 11.36
C ALA A 50 -20.29 -9.15 12.30
N SER A 51 -19.35 -8.30 12.73
CA SER A 51 -19.59 -7.16 13.60
C SER A 51 -18.45 -6.14 13.49
N TRP A 52 -18.71 -4.93 13.97
CA TRP A 52 -17.74 -3.85 14.12
C TRP A 52 -18.08 -3.05 15.37
N THR A 53 -17.10 -2.38 15.96
CA THR A 53 -17.26 -1.47 17.11
C THR A 53 -16.16 -0.41 17.04
N THR A 54 -16.37 0.73 17.68
CA THR A 54 -15.31 1.71 17.91
C THR A 54 -14.32 1.21 18.96
N ASP A 55 -13.03 1.54 18.78
CA ASP A 55 -12.03 1.44 19.85
C ASP A 55 -11.91 2.82 20.51
N ASP A 56 -12.81 3.06 21.47
CA ASP A 56 -12.90 4.32 22.20
C ASP A 56 -11.62 4.58 23.02
N ALA A 57 -10.94 3.52 23.48
CA ALA A 57 -9.72 3.63 24.26
C ALA A 57 -8.54 4.09 23.40
N LEU A 58 -8.35 3.49 22.22
CA LEU A 58 -7.35 3.92 21.24
C LEU A 58 -7.63 5.34 20.73
N THR A 59 -8.90 5.65 20.45
CA THR A 59 -9.35 6.99 20.03
C THR A 59 -9.04 8.05 21.11
N ALA A 60 -9.38 7.76 22.37
CA ALA A 60 -9.10 8.64 23.49
C ALA A 60 -7.60 8.82 23.75
N GLU A 61 -6.78 7.79 23.54
CA GLU A 61 -5.32 7.90 23.71
C GLU A 61 -4.67 8.78 22.64
N PHE A 62 -5.06 8.65 21.36
CA PHE A 62 -4.58 9.53 20.31
C PHE A 62 -4.99 10.99 20.54
N ALA A 63 -6.22 11.24 20.98
CA ALA A 63 -6.65 12.59 21.38
C ALA A 63 -5.84 13.11 22.60
N ARG A 64 -5.69 12.30 23.65
CA ARG A 64 -4.89 12.63 24.85
C ARG A 64 -3.42 12.93 24.53
N TYR A 65 -2.85 12.31 23.51
CA TYR A 65 -1.48 12.55 23.08
C TYR A 65 -1.37 13.81 22.21
N GLY A 66 -2.25 13.95 21.20
CA GLY A 66 -2.22 15.08 20.26
C GLY A 66 -2.74 16.41 20.81
N ASP A 67 -3.62 16.38 21.81
CA ASP A 67 -4.14 17.58 22.49
C ASP A 67 -3.31 17.99 23.73
N ASP A 68 -2.17 17.33 23.98
CA ASP A 68 -1.25 17.66 25.07
C ASP A 68 -0.45 18.92 24.75
N ALA A 69 -0.96 20.07 25.17
CA ALA A 69 -0.33 21.38 24.98
C ALA A 69 1.08 21.52 25.59
N GLY A 70 1.55 20.54 26.39
CA GLY A 70 2.94 20.47 26.84
C GLY A 70 3.92 19.95 25.78
N ARG A 71 3.43 19.36 24.68
CA ARG A 71 4.21 18.73 23.62
C ARG A 71 4.22 19.61 22.37
N THR A 72 5.23 20.47 22.26
CA THR A 72 5.28 21.54 21.25
C THR A 72 5.77 21.11 19.87
N ASP A 73 6.34 19.91 19.75
CA ASP A 73 7.00 19.36 18.56
C ASP A 73 6.61 17.91 18.21
N ASP A 74 5.75 17.28 19.02
CA ASP A 74 5.25 15.92 18.81
C ASP A 74 4.15 15.83 17.74
N TRP A 75 3.82 14.60 17.33
CA TRP A 75 2.64 14.28 16.52
C TRP A 75 1.36 14.81 17.17
N THR A 76 0.53 15.52 16.39
CA THR A 76 -0.83 15.86 16.82
C THR A 76 -1.92 15.48 15.81
N GLY A 77 -1.55 14.93 14.65
CA GLY A 77 -2.48 14.35 13.68
C GLY A 77 -1.76 13.95 12.39
N GLY A 78 -2.23 12.92 11.69
CA GLY A 78 -1.67 12.54 10.39
C GLY A 78 -2.50 11.49 9.65
N ASP A 79 -2.11 11.20 8.42
CA ASP A 79 -2.72 10.17 7.57
C ASP A 79 -1.78 8.97 7.34
N GLY A 80 -2.18 8.02 6.47
CA GLY A 80 -1.38 6.83 6.17
C GLY A 80 -1.03 5.99 7.40
N THR A 81 -1.99 5.82 8.31
CA THR A 81 -1.78 5.23 9.64
C THR A 81 -1.56 3.71 9.57
N HIS A 82 -0.29 3.29 9.62
CA HIS A 82 0.11 1.88 9.69
C HIS A 82 0.75 1.57 11.05
N SER A 83 0.81 0.30 11.45
CA SER A 83 1.52 -0.09 12.67
C SER A 83 2.21 -1.46 12.59
N VAL A 84 3.27 -1.62 13.39
CA VAL A 84 4.01 -2.89 13.51
C VAL A 84 4.40 -3.13 14.98
N ARG A 85 4.15 -4.36 15.47
CA ARG A 85 4.57 -4.78 16.82
C ARG A 85 6.08 -5.05 16.82
N LEU A 86 6.77 -4.50 17.81
CA LEU A 86 8.21 -4.66 18.01
C LEU A 86 8.51 -5.80 19.01
N PRO A 87 9.69 -6.44 18.95
CA PRO A 87 10.02 -7.57 19.82
C PRO A 87 10.08 -7.24 21.32
N ASP A 88 10.20 -5.95 21.68
CA ASP A 88 10.22 -5.46 23.07
C ASP A 88 8.84 -5.05 23.60
N GLY A 89 7.77 -5.46 22.92
CA GLY A 89 6.38 -5.22 23.31
C GLY A 89 5.83 -3.84 22.94
N ARG A 90 6.66 -2.92 22.40
CA ARG A 90 6.16 -1.66 21.83
C ARG A 90 5.41 -1.90 20.52
N LEU A 91 4.52 -0.97 20.19
CA LEU A 91 3.85 -0.85 18.91
C LEU A 91 4.34 0.45 18.26
N LEU A 92 4.96 0.32 17.09
CA LEU A 92 5.37 1.46 16.28
C LEU A 92 4.21 1.84 15.36
N TRP A 93 3.68 3.05 15.52
CA TRP A 93 2.78 3.67 14.55
C TRP A 93 3.60 4.46 13.55
N LEU A 94 3.25 4.34 12.27
CA LEU A 94 3.85 5.03 11.13
C LEU A 94 2.76 5.87 10.46
N PHE A 95 3.11 7.09 10.09
CA PHE A 95 2.20 8.04 9.43
C PHE A 95 2.86 8.62 8.18
N SER A 96 2.01 9.01 7.25
CA SER A 96 2.36 9.78 6.06
C SER A 96 2.29 11.28 6.38
N ASP A 97 1.49 12.09 5.69
CA ASP A 97 1.43 13.53 5.94
C ASP A 97 0.96 13.78 7.39
N THR A 98 1.83 14.42 8.19
CA THR A 98 1.70 14.54 9.66
C THR A 98 1.83 16.00 10.11
N TYR A 99 0.86 16.49 10.88
CA TYR A 99 1.00 17.70 11.67
C TYR A 99 1.77 17.45 12.96
N LEU A 100 2.77 18.29 13.21
CA LEU A 100 3.50 18.35 14.48
C LEU A 100 3.14 19.62 15.26
N GLY A 101 3.31 19.55 16.58
CA GLY A 101 3.12 20.68 17.48
C GLY A 101 1.65 21.02 17.77
N GLY A 102 1.49 22.05 18.61
CA GLY A 102 0.30 22.26 19.43
C GLY A 102 -1.04 22.36 18.68
N VAL A 103 -2.07 21.81 19.32
CA VAL A 103 -3.49 21.97 18.95
C VAL A 103 -4.15 22.95 19.91
N HIS A 104 -4.79 23.98 19.36
CA HIS A 104 -5.50 25.00 20.11
C HIS A 104 -6.96 24.60 20.31
N ARG A 105 -7.50 24.89 21.50
CA ARG A 105 -8.92 24.68 21.82
C ARG A 105 -9.80 25.72 21.11
N PRO A 106 -11.09 25.40 20.87
CA PRO A 106 -12.05 26.37 20.37
C PRO A 106 -12.28 27.55 21.36
N PRO A 107 -12.74 28.71 20.87
CA PRO A 107 -13.03 29.00 19.47
C PRO A 107 -11.76 29.20 18.64
N ASN A 108 -11.83 28.91 17.34
CA ASN A 108 -10.77 29.28 16.40
C ASN A 108 -10.80 30.80 16.07
N PRO A 109 -9.80 31.36 15.37
CA PRO A 109 -9.72 32.80 15.11
C PRO A 109 -10.87 33.38 14.28
N VAL A 110 -11.69 32.54 13.63
CA VAL A 110 -12.91 32.94 12.90
C VAL A 110 -14.21 32.62 13.64
N GLY A 111 -14.11 32.16 14.90
CA GLY A 111 -15.23 31.97 15.83
C GLY A 111 -15.86 30.57 15.83
N GLU A 112 -15.29 29.59 15.13
CA GLU A 112 -15.86 28.23 15.05
C GLU A 112 -15.52 27.40 16.29
N SER A 113 -16.42 26.47 16.63
CA SER A 113 -16.36 25.64 17.84
C SER A 113 -15.47 24.38 17.73
N TYR A 114 -14.47 24.39 16.86
CA TYR A 114 -13.57 23.26 16.61
C TYR A 114 -12.14 23.55 17.10
N ALA A 115 -11.41 22.48 17.47
CA ALA A 115 -9.98 22.57 17.70
C ALA A 115 -9.24 22.93 16.39
N TRP A 116 -8.14 23.67 16.51
CA TRP A 116 -7.44 24.25 15.36
C TRP A 116 -5.92 24.25 15.54
N ARG A 117 -5.18 24.46 14.45
CA ARG A 117 -3.72 24.65 14.46
C ARG A 117 -3.38 25.97 13.77
N ASP A 118 -2.23 26.54 14.09
CA ASP A 118 -1.71 27.71 13.38
C ASP A 118 -1.52 27.39 11.88
N THR A 119 -1.67 28.40 11.02
CA THR A 119 -1.53 28.24 9.56
C THR A 119 -0.13 27.84 9.12
N GLY A 120 0.87 28.05 9.99
CA GLY A 120 2.25 27.60 9.83
C GLY A 120 2.63 26.35 10.62
N ALA A 121 1.66 25.59 11.15
CA ALA A 121 1.93 24.35 11.86
C ALA A 121 2.74 23.37 10.98
N PRO A 122 3.86 22.79 11.47
CA PRO A 122 4.70 21.93 10.66
C PRO A 122 3.93 20.72 10.11
N LEU A 123 3.94 20.57 8.79
CA LEU A 123 3.38 19.41 8.08
C LEU A 123 4.55 18.64 7.44
N VAL A 124 4.97 17.56 8.10
CA VAL A 124 6.02 16.66 7.61
C VAL A 124 5.43 15.52 6.79
N ARG A 125 6.22 14.98 5.86
CA ARG A 125 5.77 13.94 4.91
C ARG A 125 5.70 12.53 5.49
N ASN A 126 6.30 12.29 6.64
CA ASN A 126 6.16 11.06 7.39
C ASN A 126 6.56 11.29 8.84
N SER A 127 6.02 10.48 9.74
CA SER A 127 6.39 10.48 11.15
C SER A 127 6.18 9.10 11.76
N ALA A 128 6.55 8.95 13.04
CA ALA A 128 6.22 7.77 13.80
C ALA A 128 6.00 8.09 15.27
N VAL A 129 5.13 7.32 15.92
CA VAL A 129 4.84 7.43 17.35
C VAL A 129 4.93 6.05 17.99
N LEU A 130 5.57 5.98 19.16
CA LEU A 130 5.70 4.77 19.94
C LEU A 130 4.53 4.63 20.92
N MET A 131 3.95 3.43 20.95
CA MET A 131 2.96 3.02 21.94
C MET A 131 3.49 1.82 22.74
N ARG A 132 3.19 1.77 24.04
CA ARG A 132 3.34 0.58 24.90
C ARG A 132 2.12 0.46 25.78
N ASP A 133 1.62 -0.76 25.96
CA ASP A 133 0.49 -1.09 26.85
C ASP A 133 -0.75 -0.16 26.66
N GLY A 134 -1.03 0.19 25.40
CA GLY A 134 -2.14 1.07 25.01
C GLY A 134 -1.90 2.56 25.24
N ARG A 135 -0.69 3.00 25.59
CA ARG A 135 -0.31 4.41 25.82
C ARG A 135 0.76 4.86 24.84
N LEU A 136 0.56 6.02 24.22
CA LEU A 136 1.55 6.69 23.36
C LEU A 136 2.59 7.39 24.24
N GLU A 137 3.86 7.03 24.05
CA GLU A 137 4.98 7.45 24.90
C GLU A 137 5.73 8.64 24.29
N ALA A 138 6.13 8.53 23.01
CA ALA A 138 6.98 9.50 22.32
C ALA A 138 6.79 9.49 20.79
N THR A 139 6.94 10.67 20.18
CA THR A 139 7.10 10.85 18.74
C THR A 139 8.58 10.68 18.40
N LEU A 140 8.90 9.95 17.33
CA LEU A 140 10.28 9.83 16.86
C LEU A 140 10.70 11.10 16.10
N PRO A 141 12.01 11.44 16.04
CA PRO A 141 12.50 12.57 15.26
C PRO A 141 11.92 12.57 13.83
N ALA A 142 11.26 13.67 13.48
CA ALA A 142 10.44 13.78 12.28
C ALA A 142 11.01 14.82 11.29
N PRO A 143 11.00 14.56 9.97
CA PRO A 143 10.55 13.31 9.32
C PRO A 143 11.49 12.13 9.62
N LEU A 144 10.92 10.95 9.82
CA LEU A 144 11.65 9.71 10.11
C LEU A 144 12.47 9.21 8.90
N PHE A 145 11.92 9.45 7.70
CA PHE A 145 12.54 9.22 6.41
C PHE A 145 12.67 10.58 5.70
N PRO A 146 13.89 11.13 5.58
CA PRO A 146 14.12 12.40 4.88
C PRO A 146 13.61 12.34 3.44
N ASP A 147 13.16 13.46 2.89
CA ASP A 147 12.74 13.52 1.48
C ASP A 147 13.91 13.24 0.51
N PRO A 148 13.69 12.52 -0.61
CA PRO A 148 14.77 12.13 -1.51
C PRO A 148 15.29 13.28 -2.38
N ALA A 149 14.49 14.32 -2.61
CA ALA A 149 14.81 15.52 -3.39
C ALA A 149 13.74 16.61 -3.15
N PRO A 150 13.97 17.87 -3.55
CA PRO A 150 12.91 18.88 -3.59
C PRO A 150 11.69 18.38 -4.38
N ASP A 151 10.50 18.77 -3.92
CA ASP A 151 9.20 18.37 -4.47
C ASP A 151 8.95 16.84 -4.52
N GLN A 152 9.74 16.04 -3.80
CA GLN A 152 9.55 14.59 -3.66
C GLN A 152 9.42 14.18 -2.21
N TRP A 153 8.73 13.08 -1.94
CA TRP A 153 8.49 12.62 -0.58
C TRP A 153 8.32 11.11 -0.46
N ARG A 154 8.37 10.64 0.79
CA ARG A 154 8.26 9.23 1.21
C ARG A 154 7.08 9.04 2.15
N TRP A 155 6.14 8.17 1.77
CA TRP A 155 5.01 7.74 2.58
C TRP A 155 5.21 6.28 3.04
N PRO A 156 5.27 5.99 4.35
CA PRO A 156 5.31 4.61 4.84
C PRO A 156 3.95 3.95 4.68
N VAL A 157 3.92 2.80 4.01
CA VAL A 157 2.68 2.09 3.64
C VAL A 157 2.56 0.68 4.22
N ALA A 158 3.67 0.09 4.67
CA ALA A 158 3.67 -1.11 5.49
C ALA A 158 5.00 -1.25 6.22
N ALA A 159 5.01 -2.03 7.30
CA ALA A 159 6.23 -2.38 8.00
C ALA A 159 6.20 -3.81 8.54
N ARG A 160 7.38 -4.42 8.67
CA ARG A 160 7.56 -5.78 9.20
C ARG A 160 8.82 -5.87 10.03
N VAL A 161 8.78 -6.64 11.11
CA VAL A 161 9.99 -7.10 11.81
C VAL A 161 10.45 -8.43 11.19
N GLU A 162 11.68 -8.48 10.71
CA GLU A 162 12.25 -9.64 10.02
C GLU A 162 13.74 -9.82 10.36
N PRO A 163 14.39 -10.96 10.03
CA PRO A 163 15.84 -11.09 10.10
C PRO A 163 16.55 -10.06 9.22
N ARG A 164 17.68 -9.50 9.66
CA ARG A 164 18.48 -8.57 8.83
C ARG A 164 18.85 -9.16 7.46
N SER A 165 19.13 -10.45 7.45
CA SER A 165 19.45 -11.28 6.29
C SER A 165 18.97 -12.72 6.54
N PRO A 166 18.81 -13.56 5.49
CA PRO A 166 18.42 -14.96 5.65
C PRO A 166 19.32 -15.71 6.64
N GLY A 167 18.70 -16.34 7.66
CA GLY A 167 19.40 -17.05 8.72
C GLY A 167 19.99 -16.19 9.84
N SER A 168 19.89 -14.86 9.79
CA SER A 168 20.36 -14.00 10.89
C SER A 168 19.47 -14.09 12.13
N SER A 169 20.10 -14.11 13.31
CA SER A 169 19.41 -13.92 14.59
C SER A 169 19.09 -12.45 14.88
N GLU A 170 19.79 -11.52 14.25
CA GLU A 170 19.53 -10.09 14.37
C GLU A 170 18.25 -9.73 13.61
N ARG A 171 17.34 -9.01 14.28
CA ARG A 171 16.09 -8.52 13.71
C ARG A 171 16.17 -7.02 13.42
N VAL A 172 15.50 -6.59 12.36
CA VAL A 172 15.34 -5.19 11.97
C VAL A 172 13.86 -4.91 11.68
N VAL A 173 13.47 -3.63 11.66
CA VAL A 173 12.22 -3.21 11.03
C VAL A 173 12.51 -2.88 9.57
N ARG A 174 11.80 -3.51 8.64
CA ARG A 174 11.66 -2.99 7.27
C ARG A 174 10.42 -2.13 7.19
N VAL A 175 10.53 -0.99 6.51
CA VAL A 175 9.38 -0.15 6.19
C VAL A 175 9.34 0.05 4.68
N LEU A 176 8.22 -0.31 4.05
CA LEU A 176 7.97 -0.03 2.64
C LEU A 176 7.53 1.42 2.49
N LEU A 177 8.20 2.13 1.60
CA LEU A 177 8.00 3.53 1.32
C LEU A 177 7.52 3.71 -0.12
N TRP A 178 6.41 4.41 -0.27
CA TRP A 178 6.00 4.97 -1.54
C TRP A 178 6.73 6.29 -1.77
N VAL A 179 7.52 6.34 -2.84
CA VAL A 179 8.14 7.58 -3.32
C VAL A 179 7.21 8.25 -4.32
N ARG A 180 6.98 9.54 -4.12
CA ARG A 180 6.16 10.39 -5.00
C ARG A 180 6.88 11.69 -5.31
N THR A 181 6.46 12.33 -6.40
CA THR A 181 6.91 13.67 -6.80
C THR A 181 5.70 14.59 -7.04
N ALA A 182 5.87 15.89 -6.88
CA ALA A 182 4.81 16.87 -7.06
C ALA A 182 4.13 16.71 -8.43
N GLY A 183 2.80 16.66 -8.40
CA GLY A 183 1.96 16.45 -9.57
C GLY A 183 1.04 17.64 -9.85
N ARG A 184 0.49 17.65 -11.06
CA ARG A 184 -0.70 18.43 -11.42
C ARG A 184 -1.86 17.45 -11.59
N SER A 185 -3.10 17.96 -11.59
CA SER A 185 -4.31 17.16 -11.86
C SER A 185 -4.10 16.18 -13.03
N PRO A 186 -4.45 14.89 -12.90
CA PRO A 186 -5.17 14.26 -11.78
C PRO A 186 -4.30 13.89 -10.56
N TRP A 187 -2.98 14.05 -10.63
CA TRP A 187 -2.00 13.61 -9.63
C TRP A 187 -1.87 14.56 -8.43
N ILE A 188 -2.99 14.93 -7.81
CA ILE A 188 -3.02 15.90 -6.69
C ILE A 188 -2.28 15.38 -5.44
N TYR A 189 -2.24 14.05 -5.26
CA TYR A 189 -1.48 13.36 -4.21
C TYR A 189 -0.06 12.96 -4.65
N GLY A 190 0.49 13.64 -5.67
CA GLY A 190 1.80 13.35 -6.25
C GLY A 190 1.80 12.19 -7.24
N VAL A 191 2.68 12.30 -8.24
CA VAL A 191 2.91 11.28 -9.26
C VAL A 191 3.73 10.14 -8.64
N PRO A 192 3.32 8.86 -8.78
CA PRO A 192 4.12 7.73 -8.28
C PRO A 192 5.47 7.64 -9.00
N THR A 193 6.56 7.38 -8.27
CA THR A 193 7.92 7.25 -8.84
C THR A 193 8.64 5.96 -8.50
N ALA A 194 8.60 5.48 -7.25
CA ALA A 194 9.29 4.27 -6.84
C ALA A 194 8.72 3.64 -5.56
N THR A 195 9.00 2.37 -5.36
CA THR A 195 8.94 1.70 -4.05
C THR A 195 10.35 1.57 -3.48
N GLU A 196 10.54 2.01 -2.25
CA GLU A 196 11.77 1.87 -1.47
C GLU A 196 11.53 1.04 -0.21
N VAL A 197 12.59 0.47 0.35
CA VAL A 197 12.60 -0.18 1.67
C VAL A 197 13.58 0.55 2.57
N ALA A 198 13.08 1.10 3.68
CA ALA A 198 13.91 1.56 4.77
C ALA A 198 14.22 0.41 5.75
N THR A 199 15.41 0.45 6.35
CA THR A 199 15.84 -0.48 7.41
C THR A 199 16.07 0.33 8.68
N LEU A 200 15.41 -0.03 9.78
CA LEU A 200 15.60 0.58 11.09
C LEU A 200 16.19 -0.44 12.07
N SER A 201 17.12 0.01 12.91
CA SER A 201 17.69 -0.80 13.98
C SER A 201 16.64 -1.16 15.04
N LEU A 202 16.88 -2.25 15.79
CA LEU A 202 16.13 -2.58 16.99
C LEU A 202 17.08 -2.62 18.20
N PRO A 203 16.69 -2.12 19.38
CA PRO A 203 15.41 -1.47 19.69
C PRO A 203 15.34 0.02 19.31
N ASP A 204 16.46 0.66 18.91
CA ASP A 204 16.55 2.12 18.86
C ASP A 204 15.78 2.81 17.72
N LEU A 205 15.32 2.05 16.72
CA LEU A 205 14.57 2.55 15.54
C LEU A 205 15.32 3.61 14.71
N ARG A 206 16.65 3.62 14.78
CA ARG A 206 17.48 4.49 13.93
C ARG A 206 17.41 4.00 12.48
N THR A 207 17.00 4.86 11.56
CA THR A 207 17.08 4.61 10.12
C THR A 207 18.54 4.37 9.71
N GLU A 208 18.85 3.16 9.24
CA GLU A 208 20.20 2.73 8.86
C GLU A 208 20.44 2.83 7.35
N SER A 209 19.41 2.55 6.56
CA SER A 209 19.45 2.60 5.10
C SER A 209 18.05 2.81 4.51
N ILE A 210 18.00 3.35 3.29
CA ILE A 210 16.82 3.39 2.43
C ILE A 210 17.26 2.94 1.04
N VAL A 211 16.59 1.94 0.46
CA VAL A 211 17.01 1.28 -0.79
C VAL A 211 15.83 1.21 -1.76
N GLY A 212 16.02 1.66 -3.00
CA GLY A 212 15.06 1.48 -4.09
C GLY A 212 14.95 0.01 -4.49
N VAL A 213 13.74 -0.54 -4.40
CA VAL A 213 13.43 -1.92 -4.80
C VAL A 213 12.59 -2.00 -6.07
N HIS A 214 11.87 -0.92 -6.42
CA HIS A 214 11.07 -0.85 -7.64
C HIS A 214 11.03 0.57 -8.21
N ASP A 215 11.80 0.86 -9.27
CA ASP A 215 11.76 2.16 -9.96
C ASP A 215 10.71 2.14 -11.08
N GLN A 216 9.75 3.05 -11.01
CA GLN A 216 8.66 3.20 -11.98
C GLN A 216 8.82 4.42 -12.89
N ARG A 217 9.89 5.22 -12.74
CA ARG A 217 10.10 6.44 -13.54
C ARG A 217 10.28 6.16 -15.03
N GLN A 218 10.74 4.95 -15.39
CA GLN A 218 10.86 4.48 -16.77
C GLN A 218 9.51 4.16 -17.43
N VAL A 219 8.43 3.97 -16.66
CA VAL A 219 7.08 3.83 -17.20
C VAL A 219 6.58 5.23 -17.56
N ALA A 220 6.51 5.50 -18.86
CA ALA A 220 6.23 6.84 -19.40
C ALA A 220 4.84 7.39 -19.01
N ASP A 221 3.83 6.53 -18.99
CA ASP A 221 2.48 6.85 -18.55
C ASP A 221 2.33 6.63 -17.03
N PRO A 222 2.14 7.68 -16.21
CA PRO A 222 2.04 7.52 -14.77
C PRO A 222 0.81 6.74 -14.31
N SER A 223 -0.24 6.64 -15.13
CA SER A 223 -1.44 5.83 -14.82
C SER A 223 -1.18 4.32 -14.83
N ARG A 224 -0.03 3.90 -15.39
CA ARG A 224 0.40 2.50 -15.47
C ARG A 224 1.50 2.16 -14.46
N ARG A 225 1.82 3.07 -13.53
CA ARG A 225 2.84 2.86 -12.51
C ARG A 225 2.26 2.15 -11.30
N VAL A 226 2.91 1.08 -10.86
CA VAL A 226 2.51 0.29 -9.68
C VAL A 226 3.48 0.55 -8.54
N LEU A 227 2.98 0.90 -7.36
CA LEU A 227 3.79 1.00 -6.14
C LEU A 227 3.36 -0.08 -5.17
N PHE A 228 4.24 -1.04 -4.90
CA PHE A 228 3.96 -2.13 -3.99
C PHE A 228 4.04 -1.68 -2.53
N GLY A 229 3.34 -2.37 -1.63
CA GLY A 229 3.42 -2.21 -0.18
C GLY A 229 2.15 -1.72 0.53
N THR A 230 0.98 -1.71 -0.12
CA THR A 230 -0.29 -1.37 0.57
C THR A 230 -0.67 -2.38 1.65
N THR A 231 -0.25 -3.62 1.49
CA THR A 231 -0.37 -4.68 2.49
C THR A 231 0.73 -5.71 2.33
N LEU A 232 1.02 -6.41 3.44
CA LEU A 232 2.01 -7.46 3.56
C LEU A 232 1.36 -8.72 4.11
N VAL A 233 1.65 -9.87 3.52
CA VAL A 233 1.25 -11.19 4.03
C VAL A 233 2.50 -12.06 4.17
N GLU A 234 2.60 -12.78 5.29
CA GLU A 234 3.61 -13.82 5.49
C GLU A 234 2.98 -15.18 5.24
N GLU A 235 3.59 -15.96 4.35
CA GLU A 235 3.22 -17.34 4.06
C GLU A 235 4.46 -18.10 3.58
N ASP A 236 4.65 -19.35 4.04
CA ASP A 236 5.76 -20.25 3.68
C ASP A 236 7.18 -19.66 3.70
N GLY A 237 7.44 -18.74 4.63
CA GLY A 237 8.74 -18.08 4.80
C GLY A 237 9.00 -16.89 3.87
N TRP A 238 8.01 -16.50 3.05
CA TRP A 238 8.06 -15.34 2.17
C TRP A 238 7.25 -14.17 2.73
N THR A 239 7.67 -12.94 2.38
CA THR A 239 6.84 -11.74 2.51
C THR A 239 6.22 -11.45 1.15
N TYR A 240 4.92 -11.67 1.01
CA TYR A 240 4.15 -11.24 -0.15
C TYR A 240 3.82 -9.75 -0.02
N VAL A 241 4.09 -8.99 -1.07
CA VAL A 241 3.94 -7.52 -1.11
C VAL A 241 2.93 -7.15 -2.19
N PHE A 242 1.84 -6.49 -1.80
CA PHE A 242 0.74 -6.14 -2.71
C PHE A 242 0.65 -4.63 -2.92
N GLY A 243 0.12 -4.18 -4.07
CA GLY A 243 -0.09 -2.77 -4.42
C GLY A 243 -0.61 -2.62 -5.85
#